data_AF-A0A937K4X3-F1
#
_entry.id   AF-A0A937K4X3-F1
#
_cell.length_a   1.000
_cell.length_b   1.000
_cell.length_c   1.000
_cell.angle_alpha   90.00
_cell.angle_beta   90.00
_cell.angle_gamma   90.00
#
_symmetry.space_group_name_H-M   'P 1'
#
loop_
_entity.id
_entity.type
_entity.pdbx_description
1 polymer ?
#
loop_
_entity_poly.entity_id
_entity_poly.type
_entity_poly.pdbx_seq_one_letter_code
_entity_poly.pdbx_strand_id
1 'polypeptide(L)'
;MEKNFESYNPNPYSNGEVPPCSAFLGNTEPIIKNGHIIFRNNNRLFCFISTSTDITSENINDITTNIQISITSYIIGLYINKVQLGILEYDKNAKIHSDEKTDEFIHKMIEKSPEVKVDYRPYLTATVSHQNAVLPLFTNVINIKPLNYYILFILNRMEANPGLYFANNDFVTDDSINFMLASLYFETL
;
A
#
# COMPACT_ATOMS: atom_id res chain seq x y z
N MET A 1 -3.26 -44.66 29.66
CA MET A 1 -2.99 -43.25 30.01
C MET A 1 -3.19 -42.45 28.72
N GLU A 2 -4.45 -42.25 28.34
CA GLU A 2 -4.81 -41.48 27.14
C GLU A 2 -4.76 -39.99 27.50
N LYS A 3 -3.89 -39.24 26.84
CA LYS A 3 -3.91 -37.78 26.90
C LYS A 3 -5.14 -37.32 26.13
N ASN A 4 -6.14 -36.80 26.84
CA ASN A 4 -7.20 -36.00 26.25
C ASN A 4 -6.55 -34.82 25.53
N PHE A 5 -6.62 -34.81 24.20
CA PHE A 5 -6.47 -33.58 23.45
C PHE A 5 -7.72 -32.74 23.75
N GLU A 6 -7.56 -31.69 24.55
CA GLU A 6 -8.57 -30.62 24.60
C GLU A 6 -8.85 -30.18 23.16
N SER A 7 -10.12 -30.32 22.76
CA SER A 7 -10.58 -29.95 21.44
C SER A 7 -10.26 -28.49 21.17
N TYR A 8 -9.44 -28.28 20.16
CA TYR A 8 -9.02 -27.00 19.63
C TYR A 8 -10.23 -26.09 19.35
N ASN A 9 -10.05 -24.83 19.76
CA ASN A 9 -11.00 -23.71 19.79
C ASN A 9 -12.11 -23.78 18.72
N PRO A 10 -13.41 -23.83 19.10
CA PRO A 10 -14.50 -23.69 18.14
C PRO A 10 -14.30 -22.37 17.41
N ASN A 11 -14.46 -22.38 16.08
CA ASN A 11 -14.41 -21.19 15.25
C ASN A 11 -14.95 -19.97 16.03
N PRO A 12 -14.12 -18.97 16.40
CA PRO A 12 -14.54 -17.87 17.29
C PRO A 12 -15.62 -16.98 16.66
N TYR A 13 -15.97 -17.26 15.40
CA TYR A 13 -16.99 -16.62 14.59
C TYR A 13 -18.29 -17.45 14.49
N SER A 14 -18.41 -18.64 15.12
CA SER A 14 -19.49 -19.62 14.85
C SER A 14 -20.88 -19.24 15.38
N ASN A 15 -20.98 -18.27 16.29
CA ASN A 15 -22.23 -17.95 17.01
C ASN A 15 -22.64 -16.48 16.84
N GLY A 16 -22.08 -15.78 15.87
CA GLY A 16 -22.42 -14.39 15.61
C GLY A 16 -23.66 -14.25 14.75
N GLU A 17 -24.72 -13.61 15.27
CA GLU A 17 -25.86 -13.18 14.46
C GLU A 17 -25.68 -11.72 14.04
N VAL A 18 -25.97 -11.42 12.77
CA VAL A 18 -25.95 -10.05 12.25
C VAL A 18 -27.19 -9.31 12.76
N PRO A 19 -27.06 -8.22 13.54
CA PRO A 19 -28.23 -7.49 13.99
C PRO A 19 -29.00 -6.87 12.83
N PRO A 20 -30.33 -6.70 12.95
CA PRO A 20 -31.14 -6.06 11.92
C PRO A 20 -30.63 -4.68 11.50
N CYS A 21 -30.04 -3.91 12.43
CA CYS A 21 -29.44 -2.62 12.13
C CYS A 21 -28.17 -2.72 11.27
N SER A 22 -27.36 -3.77 11.44
CA SER A 22 -26.16 -4.01 10.63
C SER A 22 -26.54 -4.40 9.19
N ALA A 23 -27.57 -5.23 9.03
CA ALA A 23 -28.13 -5.57 7.71
C ALA A 23 -28.76 -4.34 7.02
N PHE A 24 -29.48 -3.49 7.77
CA PHE A 24 -30.06 -2.24 7.27
C PHE A 24 -29.00 -1.25 6.76
N LEU A 25 -27.84 -1.20 7.41
CA LEU A 25 -26.71 -0.34 7.02
C LEU A 25 -25.87 -0.91 5.85
N GLY A 26 -26.29 -2.01 5.23
CA GLY A 26 -25.62 -2.58 4.06
C GLY A 26 -24.34 -3.35 4.38
N ASN A 27 -24.17 -3.80 5.63
CA ASN A 27 -23.04 -4.63 6.02
C ASN A 27 -23.33 -6.10 5.67
N THR A 28 -23.06 -6.48 4.41
CA THR A 28 -23.41 -7.80 3.86
C THR A 28 -22.54 -8.94 4.38
N GLU A 29 -21.39 -8.65 4.99
CA GLU A 29 -20.44 -9.64 5.55
C GLU A 29 -19.67 -9.12 6.79
N PRO A 30 -20.33 -8.88 7.94
CA PRO A 30 -19.65 -8.49 9.17
C PRO A 30 -18.71 -9.60 9.66
N ILE A 31 -17.56 -9.21 10.21
CA ILE A 31 -16.71 -10.12 10.99
C ILE A 31 -17.23 -10.09 12.44
N ILE A 32 -17.56 -11.25 13.03
CA ILE A 32 -18.09 -11.30 14.40
C ILE A 32 -17.11 -11.98 15.35
N LYS A 33 -16.40 -11.19 16.16
CA LYS A 33 -15.40 -11.69 17.10
C LYS A 33 -15.87 -11.49 18.53
N ASN A 34 -15.93 -12.56 19.33
CA ASN A 34 -16.33 -12.50 20.75
C ASN A 34 -17.69 -11.79 20.97
N GLY A 35 -18.68 -12.05 20.12
CA GLY A 35 -20.01 -11.42 20.21
C GLY A 35 -20.08 -9.97 19.73
N HIS A 36 -18.98 -9.38 19.26
CA HIS A 36 -18.93 -8.02 18.74
C HIS A 36 -18.89 -8.02 17.21
N ILE A 37 -19.61 -7.07 16.60
CA ILE A 37 -19.64 -6.88 15.15
C ILE A 37 -18.54 -5.90 14.75
N ILE A 38 -17.68 -6.36 13.86
CA ILE A 38 -16.69 -5.53 13.19
C ILE A 38 -17.29 -5.18 11.84
N PHE A 39 -17.56 -3.89 11.64
CA PHE A 39 -17.94 -3.34 10.34
C PHE A 39 -16.74 -3.41 9.41
N ARG A 40 -16.92 -4.00 8.22
CA ARG A 40 -15.87 -4.00 7.21
C ARG A 40 -15.64 -2.59 6.73
N ASN A 41 -14.42 -2.09 6.88
CA ASN A 41 -14.01 -0.88 6.22
C ASN A 41 -13.59 -1.25 4.80
N ASN A 42 -14.47 -0.96 3.85
CA ASN A 42 -14.21 -1.18 2.44
C ASN A 42 -13.35 -0.05 1.83
N ASN A 43 -13.01 0.99 2.60
CA ASN A 43 -12.02 1.96 2.17
C ASN A 43 -10.63 1.32 2.21
N ARG A 44 -9.93 1.39 1.09
CA ARG A 44 -8.58 0.89 0.93
C ARG A 44 -7.66 2.05 0.57
N LEU A 45 -6.45 2.01 1.14
CA LEU A 45 -5.35 2.86 0.70
C LEU A 45 -4.67 2.20 -0.50
N PHE A 46 -4.66 2.90 -1.62
CA PHE A 46 -3.94 2.53 -2.81
C PHE A 46 -2.75 3.47 -2.98
N CYS A 47 -1.57 2.90 -3.20
CA CYS A 47 -0.34 3.64 -3.45
C CYS A 47 0.14 3.33 -4.86
N PHE A 48 0.54 4.35 -5.62
CA PHE A 48 0.99 4.20 -6.99
C PHE A 48 2.28 4.98 -7.25
N ILE A 49 3.11 4.43 -8.14
CA ILE A 49 4.11 5.17 -8.90
C ILE A 49 3.61 5.32 -10.32
N SER A 50 3.67 6.53 -10.83
CA SER A 50 3.04 6.87 -12.09
C SER A 50 3.92 7.80 -12.90
N THR A 51 3.73 7.81 -14.21
CA THR A 51 4.33 8.78 -15.12
C THR A 51 3.24 9.46 -15.94
N SER A 52 3.45 10.71 -16.30
CA SER A 52 2.64 11.44 -17.28
C SER A 52 3.56 12.15 -18.26
N THR A 53 3.15 12.27 -19.53
CA THR A 53 3.88 13.07 -20.50
C THR A 53 3.71 14.57 -20.25
N ASP A 54 4.77 15.33 -20.53
CA ASP A 54 4.66 16.77 -20.69
C ASP A 54 4.05 17.08 -22.06
N ILE A 55 2.87 17.71 -22.07
CA ILE A 55 2.01 17.91 -23.27
C ILE A 55 2.67 18.86 -24.31
N THR A 56 3.93 19.30 -24.08
CA THR A 56 4.58 20.38 -24.83
C THR A 56 5.58 19.93 -25.90
N SER A 57 5.83 18.62 -26.09
CA SER A 57 6.82 18.14 -27.08
C SER A 57 6.17 17.45 -28.29
N GLU A 58 6.54 17.89 -29.50
CA GLU A 58 6.06 17.37 -30.80
C GLU A 58 6.50 15.92 -31.12
N ASN A 59 7.38 15.33 -30.30
CA ASN A 59 7.76 13.92 -30.36
C ASN A 59 7.08 13.17 -29.21
N ILE A 60 5.91 12.61 -29.48
CA ILE A 60 5.07 11.94 -28.50
C ILE A 60 5.50 10.47 -28.39
N ASN A 61 6.44 10.16 -27.50
CA ASN A 61 6.58 8.82 -26.95
C ASN A 61 5.82 8.76 -25.61
N ASP A 62 4.52 8.46 -25.69
CA ASP A 62 3.64 8.45 -24.52
C ASP A 62 3.91 7.24 -23.62
N ILE A 63 4.74 7.44 -22.60
CA ILE A 63 4.83 6.50 -21.46
C ILE A 63 4.01 7.08 -20.31
N THR A 64 2.75 6.65 -20.24
CA THR A 64 1.90 6.83 -19.05
C THR A 64 1.85 5.50 -18.31
N THR A 65 2.39 5.48 -17.09
CA THR A 65 2.29 4.32 -16.20
C THR A 65 1.47 4.68 -14.97
N ASN A 66 0.79 3.68 -14.42
CA ASN A 66 0.16 3.76 -13.11
C ASN A 66 0.30 2.40 -12.44
N ILE A 67 1.40 2.22 -11.70
CA ILE A 67 1.79 0.93 -11.13
C ILE A 67 1.51 0.97 -9.64
N GLN A 68 0.67 0.05 -9.16
CA GLN A 68 0.41 -0.07 -7.73
C GLN A 68 1.65 -0.59 -7.00
N ILE A 69 1.95 0.01 -5.87
CA ILE A 69 3.06 -0.37 -4.99
C ILE A 69 2.57 -0.61 -3.57
N SER A 70 3.37 -1.31 -2.77
CA SER A 70 3.11 -1.46 -1.35
C SER A 70 3.23 -0.12 -0.62
N ILE A 71 2.56 -0.02 0.53
CA ILE A 71 2.71 1.14 1.43
C ILE A 71 4.17 1.32 1.88
N THR A 72 4.91 0.22 2.07
CA THR A 72 6.34 0.24 2.39
C THR A 72 7.13 0.93 1.29
N SER A 73 6.93 0.54 0.03
CA SER A 73 7.56 1.19 -1.12
C SER A 73 7.16 2.66 -1.23
N TYR A 74 5.91 3.00 -0.93
CA TYR A 74 5.44 4.39 -0.95
C TYR A 74 6.16 5.26 0.08
N ILE A 75 6.28 4.79 1.32
CA ILE A 75 7.00 5.49 2.39
C ILE A 75 8.48 5.66 2.04
N ILE A 76 9.12 4.62 1.48
CA ILE A 76 10.50 4.71 0.97
C ILE A 76 10.60 5.77 -0.12
N GLY A 77 9.61 5.84 -1.02
CA GLY A 77 9.53 6.87 -2.05
C GLY A 77 9.44 8.28 -1.49
N LEU A 78 8.66 8.48 -0.42
CA LEU A 78 8.59 9.76 0.29
C LEU A 78 9.94 10.13 0.91
N TYR A 79 10.60 9.18 1.58
CA TYR A 79 11.93 9.38 2.18
C TYR A 79 12.96 9.79 1.13
N ILE A 80 13.08 9.02 0.04
CA ILE A 80 13.99 9.32 -1.08
C ILE A 80 13.70 10.70 -1.66
N ASN A 81 12.41 11.05 -1.82
CA ASN A 81 12.03 12.36 -2.34
C ASN A 81 12.53 13.50 -1.42
N LYS A 82 12.36 13.35 -0.09
CA LYS A 82 12.84 14.35 0.88
C LYS A 82 14.37 14.48 0.86
N VAL A 83 15.09 13.37 0.72
CA VAL A 83 16.55 13.38 0.53
C VAL A 83 16.94 14.09 -0.76
N GLN A 84 16.30 13.75 -1.88
CA GLN A 84 16.58 14.34 -3.20
C GLN A 84 16.24 15.84 -3.29
N LEU A 85 15.31 16.31 -2.47
CA LEU A 85 14.95 17.73 -2.33
C LEU A 85 15.87 18.48 -1.35
N GLY A 86 16.78 17.80 -0.65
CA GLY A 86 17.64 18.40 0.36
C GLY A 86 16.90 18.82 1.64
N ILE A 87 15.68 18.31 1.84
CA ILE A 87 14.89 18.57 3.06
C ILE A 87 15.38 17.68 4.21
N LEU A 88 15.84 16.48 3.89
CA LEU A 88 16.36 15.50 4.84
C LEU A 88 17.79 15.11 4.44
N GLU A 89 18.70 15.06 5.42
CA GLU A 89 20.04 14.53 5.20
C GLU A 89 20.00 12.99 5.10
N TYR A 90 20.75 12.43 4.17
CA TYR A 90 20.86 10.98 4.01
C TYR A 90 21.73 10.39 5.10
N ASP A 91 21.15 9.49 5.91
CA ASP A 91 21.89 8.66 6.86
C ASP A 91 22.20 7.29 6.25
N LYS A 92 23.48 7.05 5.99
CA LYS A 92 23.99 5.79 5.45
C LYS A 92 23.84 4.59 6.38
N ASN A 93 23.60 4.81 7.68
CA ASN A 93 23.44 3.75 8.66
C ASN A 93 21.97 3.46 9.00
N ALA A 94 21.03 4.24 8.48
CA ALA A 94 19.61 4.05 8.76
C ALA A 94 19.12 2.76 8.11
N LYS A 95 18.35 1.96 8.85
CA LYS A 95 17.68 0.78 8.28
C LYS A 95 16.44 1.24 7.51
N ILE A 96 16.48 1.21 6.18
CA ILE A 96 15.39 1.70 5.31
C ILE A 96 14.39 0.57 5.00
N HIS A 97 14.85 -0.67 4.87
CA HIS A 97 14.02 -1.83 4.59
C HIS A 97 14.43 -3.04 5.43
N SER A 98 13.47 -3.90 5.79
CA SER A 98 13.72 -5.09 6.62
C SER A 98 14.54 -6.16 5.90
N ASP A 99 14.24 -6.42 4.63
CA ASP A 99 15.06 -7.28 3.76
C ASP A 99 16.41 -6.61 3.43
N GLU A 100 17.52 -7.30 3.74
CA GLU A 100 18.88 -6.77 3.62
C GLU A 100 19.29 -6.45 2.19
N LYS A 101 18.88 -7.28 1.20
CA LYS A 101 19.24 -7.05 -0.20
C LYS A 101 18.55 -5.81 -0.76
N THR A 102 17.29 -5.65 -0.40
CA THR A 102 16.46 -4.49 -0.76
C THR A 102 17.02 -3.21 -0.13
N ASP A 103 17.37 -3.29 1.15
CA ASP A 103 17.99 -2.20 1.91
C ASP A 103 19.31 -1.75 1.29
N GLU A 104 20.23 -2.70 1.02
CA GLU A 104 21.51 -2.43 0.35
C GLU A 104 21.31 -1.78 -1.02
N PHE A 105 20.35 -2.26 -1.82
CA PHE A 105 20.01 -1.66 -3.10
C PHE A 105 19.60 -0.20 -2.97
N ILE A 106 18.73 0.13 -2.00
CA ILE A 106 18.28 1.51 -1.77
C ILE A 106 19.46 2.41 -1.41
N HIS A 107 20.28 2.00 -0.44
CA HIS A 107 21.47 2.77 -0.04
C HIS A 107 22.40 3.03 -1.23
N LYS A 108 22.69 1.99 -2.01
CA LYS A 108 23.55 2.10 -3.19
C LYS A 108 23.02 3.11 -4.21
N MET A 109 21.71 3.13 -4.44
CA MET A 109 21.09 4.04 -5.40
C MET A 109 21.04 5.49 -4.91
N ILE A 110 20.88 5.71 -3.60
CA ILE A 110 20.94 7.06 -3.01
C ILE A 110 22.39 7.58 -3.04
N GLU A 111 23.37 6.77 -2.64
CA GLU A 111 24.79 7.18 -2.59
C GLU A 111 25.40 7.41 -3.96
N LYS A 112 25.15 6.50 -4.90
CA LYS A 112 25.67 6.57 -6.27
C LYS A 112 24.62 7.11 -7.22
N SER A 113 23.82 8.08 -6.77
CA SER A 113 22.68 8.68 -7.49
C SER A 113 23.02 8.95 -8.97
N PRO A 114 22.65 8.05 -9.90
CA PRO A 114 22.95 8.26 -11.30
C PRO A 114 22.10 9.39 -11.84
N GLU A 115 22.65 10.14 -12.81
CA GLU A 115 21.85 11.13 -13.52
C GLU A 115 20.89 10.41 -14.48
N VAL A 116 19.59 10.63 -14.27
CA VAL A 116 18.53 10.02 -15.08
C VAL A 116 17.73 11.14 -15.74
N LYS A 117 17.80 11.21 -17.08
CA LYS A 117 17.05 12.17 -17.90
C LYS A 117 15.92 11.45 -18.63
N VAL A 118 14.73 12.02 -18.52
CA VAL A 118 13.49 11.49 -19.11
C VAL A 118 12.63 12.65 -19.60
N ASP A 119 11.72 12.37 -20.51
CA ASP A 119 10.75 13.29 -21.13
C ASP A 119 9.34 13.19 -20.52
N TYR A 120 9.22 12.51 -19.38
CA TYR A 120 7.98 12.36 -18.62
C TYR A 120 8.14 12.86 -17.19
N ARG A 121 7.01 13.22 -16.55
CA ARG A 121 6.94 13.58 -15.14
C ARG A 121 6.52 12.39 -14.29
N PRO A 122 7.40 11.87 -13.42
CA PRO A 122 7.02 10.84 -12.47
C PRO A 122 6.41 11.44 -11.20
N TYR A 123 5.44 10.73 -10.63
CA TYR A 123 4.78 11.13 -9.40
C TYR A 123 4.36 9.92 -8.56
N LEU A 124 4.23 10.16 -7.25
CA LEU A 124 3.62 9.26 -6.28
C LEU A 124 2.17 9.66 -6.08
N THR A 125 1.29 8.66 -6.02
CA THR A 125 -0.11 8.85 -5.67
C THR A 125 -0.48 8.01 -4.47
N ALA A 126 -1.12 8.60 -3.47
CA ALA A 126 -1.82 7.89 -2.41
C ALA A 126 -3.29 8.25 -2.46
N THR A 127 -4.15 7.24 -2.61
CA THR A 127 -5.59 7.40 -2.73
C THR A 127 -6.30 6.52 -1.72
N VAL A 128 -7.20 7.10 -0.92
CA VAL A 128 -8.14 6.34 -0.11
C VAL A 128 -9.46 6.31 -0.86
N SER A 129 -9.89 5.13 -1.30
CA SER A 129 -11.17 4.93 -1.97
C SER A 129 -11.87 3.68 -1.48
N HIS A 130 -13.20 3.69 -1.60
CA HIS A 130 -14.04 2.53 -1.40
C HIS A 130 -14.15 1.78 -2.74
N GLN A 131 -13.51 0.63 -2.90
CA GLN A 131 -13.52 -0.13 -4.17
C GLN A 131 -13.17 0.80 -5.37
N ASN A 132 -13.84 0.63 -6.52
CA ASN A 132 -13.80 1.49 -7.70
C ASN A 132 -14.63 2.80 -7.55
N ALA A 133 -14.66 3.44 -6.38
CA ALA A 133 -15.46 4.65 -6.17
C ALA A 133 -15.16 5.73 -7.24
N VAL A 134 -16.24 6.28 -7.82
CA VAL A 134 -16.18 7.39 -8.80
C VAL A 134 -15.51 8.63 -8.20
N LEU A 135 -15.57 8.80 -6.87
CA LEU A 135 -14.90 9.87 -6.15
C LEU A 135 -14.12 9.28 -4.95
N PRO A 136 -12.78 9.39 -4.92
CA PRO A 136 -12.00 8.97 -3.76
C PRO A 136 -12.25 9.90 -2.57
N LEU A 137 -12.14 9.35 -1.36
CA LEU A 137 -12.22 10.12 -0.11
C LEU A 137 -11.03 11.08 0.02
N PHE A 138 -9.87 10.64 -0.44
CA PHE A 138 -8.63 11.40 -0.39
C PHE A 138 -7.73 10.98 -1.54
N THR A 139 -7.10 11.96 -2.17
CA THR A 139 -6.03 11.74 -3.14
C THR A 139 -4.91 12.72 -2.86
N ASN A 140 -3.68 12.22 -2.79
CA ASN A 140 -2.48 13.04 -2.73
C ASN A 140 -1.54 12.65 -3.86
N VAL A 141 -1.02 13.67 -4.55
CA VAL A 141 -0.09 13.51 -5.68
C VAL A 141 1.18 14.30 -5.38
N ILE A 142 2.34 13.64 -5.49
CA ILE A 142 3.65 14.22 -5.21
C ILE A 142 4.56 13.98 -6.40
N ASN A 143 5.03 15.05 -7.04
CA ASN A 143 6.06 14.95 -8.07
C ASN A 143 7.36 14.43 -7.45
N ILE A 144 8.02 13.49 -8.12
CA ILE A 144 9.30 12.91 -7.71
C ILE A 144 10.33 13.06 -8.83
N LYS A 145 11.61 12.91 -8.51
CA LYS A 145 12.65 12.85 -9.56
C LYS A 145 12.63 11.48 -10.26
N PRO A 146 13.10 11.39 -11.52
CA PRO A 146 13.16 10.14 -12.28
C PRO A 146 13.88 9.01 -11.56
N LEU A 147 15.00 9.32 -10.88
CA LEU A 147 15.73 8.34 -10.08
C LEU A 147 14.85 7.67 -9.01
N ASN A 148 13.99 8.44 -8.33
CA ASN A 148 13.08 7.89 -7.33
C ASN A 148 12.10 6.91 -7.97
N TYR A 149 11.51 7.27 -9.11
CA TYR A 149 10.61 6.38 -9.86
C TYR A 149 11.27 5.04 -10.19
N TYR A 150 12.51 5.05 -10.71
CA TYR A 150 13.20 3.81 -11.07
C TYR A 150 13.57 2.96 -9.85
N ILE A 151 13.97 3.57 -8.73
CA ILE A 151 14.19 2.83 -7.47
C ILE A 151 12.91 2.11 -7.09
N LEU A 152 11.78 2.82 -7.03
CA LEU A 152 10.50 2.24 -6.63
C LEU A 152 9.98 1.19 -7.62
N PHE A 153 10.21 1.38 -8.91
CA PHE A 153 9.87 0.39 -9.93
C PHE A 153 10.65 -0.91 -9.70
N ILE A 154 11.96 -0.82 -9.43
CA ILE A 154 12.79 -1.99 -9.13
C ILE A 154 12.34 -2.63 -7.81
N LEU A 155 12.08 -1.85 -6.76
CA LEU A 155 11.56 -2.36 -5.49
C LEU A 155 10.26 -3.14 -5.67
N ASN A 156 9.33 -2.61 -6.46
CA ASN A 156 8.09 -3.28 -6.77
C ASN A 156 8.29 -4.62 -7.49
N ARG A 157 9.32 -4.74 -8.34
CA ARG A 157 9.69 -6.03 -8.96
C ARG A 157 10.39 -6.98 -7.98
N MET A 158 11.19 -6.45 -7.06
CA MET A 158 11.89 -7.22 -6.02
C MET A 158 10.94 -7.78 -4.95
N GLU A 159 9.89 -7.04 -4.58
CA GLU A 159 8.85 -7.50 -3.64
C GLU A 159 8.14 -8.76 -4.17
N ALA A 160 8.18 -8.93 -5.48
CA ALA A 160 7.64 -10.07 -6.22
C ALA A 160 6.17 -10.41 -5.87
N ASN A 161 5.41 -9.42 -5.41
CA ASN A 161 4.05 -9.59 -4.90
C ASN A 161 3.05 -9.67 -6.07
N PRO A 162 2.41 -10.83 -6.31
CA PRO A 162 1.49 -11.00 -7.43
C PRO A 162 0.28 -10.06 -7.37
N GLY A 163 -0.15 -9.67 -6.17
CA GLY A 163 -1.23 -8.70 -5.94
C GLY A 163 -0.86 -7.25 -6.23
N LEU A 164 0.35 -6.99 -6.72
CA LEU A 164 0.82 -5.67 -7.19
C LEU A 164 1.18 -5.68 -8.69
N TYR A 165 1.01 -6.81 -9.38
CA TYR A 165 1.37 -6.94 -10.79
C TYR A 165 0.28 -6.48 -11.74
N PHE A 166 -0.98 -6.42 -11.28
CA PHE A 166 -2.08 -5.98 -12.12
C PHE A 166 -2.28 -4.46 -12.00
N ALA A 167 -2.66 -3.83 -13.12
CA ALA A 167 -2.98 -2.40 -13.17
C ALA A 167 -4.25 -2.02 -12.38
N ASN A 168 -5.09 -3.02 -12.08
CA ASN A 168 -6.25 -2.92 -11.20
C ASN A 168 -6.28 -4.16 -10.29
N ASN A 169 -5.99 -3.99 -8.99
CA ASN A 169 -5.99 -5.07 -7.99
C ASN A 169 -7.22 -5.07 -7.09
N ASP A 170 -8.35 -4.49 -7.53
CA ASP A 170 -9.61 -4.54 -6.77
C ASP A 170 -10.04 -5.98 -6.45
N PHE A 171 -9.56 -6.98 -7.20
CA PHE A 171 -9.92 -8.39 -7.05
C PHE A 171 -8.83 -9.26 -6.40
N VAL A 172 -7.66 -8.71 -6.07
CA VAL A 172 -6.52 -9.52 -5.59
C VAL A 172 -5.90 -8.89 -4.34
N THR A 173 -6.42 -9.22 -3.14
CA THR A 173 -5.69 -9.62 -1.90
C THR A 173 -6.49 -9.41 -0.61
N ASP A 174 -6.24 -10.30 0.36
CA ASP A 174 -6.76 -10.34 1.74
C ASP A 174 -6.62 -9.01 2.51
N ASP A 175 -7.71 -8.57 3.14
CA ASP A 175 -7.81 -7.33 3.92
C ASP A 175 -7.06 -7.40 5.27
N SER A 176 -5.73 -7.51 5.22
CA SER A 176 -4.86 -7.38 6.40
C SER A 176 -5.11 -6.07 7.15
N ILE A 177 -5.58 -5.02 6.46
CA ILE A 177 -5.95 -3.74 7.06
C ILE A 177 -7.24 -3.83 7.90
N ASN A 178 -8.22 -4.65 7.53
CA ASN A 178 -9.41 -4.88 8.35
C ASN A 178 -9.07 -5.67 9.62
N PHE A 179 -8.12 -6.60 9.55
CA PHE A 179 -7.59 -7.26 10.75
C PHE A 179 -6.79 -6.32 11.65
N MET A 180 -5.97 -5.44 11.06
CA MET A 180 -5.20 -4.43 11.80
C MET A 180 -6.10 -3.37 12.47
N LEU A 181 -7.12 -2.88 11.76
CA LEU A 181 -8.13 -1.97 12.32
C LEU A 181 -8.96 -2.67 13.40
N ALA A 182 -9.32 -3.94 13.22
CA ALA A 182 -10.00 -4.74 14.25
C ALA A 182 -9.13 -4.97 15.50
N SER A 183 -7.80 -5.05 15.35
CA SER A 183 -6.89 -5.16 16.51
C SER A 183 -6.60 -3.82 17.19
N LEU A 184 -6.90 -2.70 16.54
CA LEU A 184 -6.80 -1.35 17.10
C LEU A 184 -8.05 -0.91 17.86
N TYR A 185 -9.12 -1.73 17.87
CA TYR A 185 -10.28 -1.47 18.72
C TYR A 185 -9.87 -1.61 20.19
N PHE A 186 -9.56 -0.48 20.82
CA PHE A 186 -9.37 -0.38 22.26
C PHE A 186 -10.73 -0.54 22.93
N GLU A 187 -10.81 -1.47 23.90
CA GLU A 187 -11.92 -1.52 24.85
C GLU A 187 -12.06 -0.14 25.49
N THR A 188 -13.08 0.60 25.08
CA THR A 188 -13.56 1.73 25.88
C THR A 188 -14.44 1.10 26.96
N LEU A 189 -13.94 1.16 28.19
CA LEU A 189 -14.62 0.80 29.43
C LEU A 189 -16.06 1.32 29.49
#